data_AF-A0A1B5L0J0-F1
#
_entry.id   AF-A0A1B5L0J0-F1
#
_cell.length_a   1.000
_cell.length_b   1.000
_cell.length_c   1.000
_cell.angle_alpha   90.00
_cell.angle_beta   90.00
_cell.angle_gamma   90.00
#
_symmetry.space_group_name_H-M   'P 1'
#
loop_
_entity.id
_entity.type
_entity.pdbx_description
1 polymer ?
#
loop_
_entity_poly.entity_id
_entity_poly.type
_entity_poly.pdbx_seq_one_letter_code
_entity_poly.pdbx_strand_id
1 'polypeptide(L)' 'MVPHMSGTSLDAQKRYADGVKSILASYLSGKHDYRPEDLIVHQGDYATKAYGKRG' A
#
# COMPACT_ATOMS: atom_id res chain seq x y z
N MET A 1 22.72 -15.76 2.22
CA MET A 1 22.29 -14.66 1.32
C MET A 1 21.49 -15.26 0.18
N VAL A 2 20.41 -14.60 -0.21
CA VAL A 2 19.53 -14.99 -1.34
C VAL A 2 19.09 -13.72 -2.06
N PRO A 3 18.62 -13.80 -3.32
CA PRO A 3 17.94 -12.67 -3.96
C PRO A 3 16.73 -12.20 -3.14
N HIS A 4 16.37 -10.92 -3.25
CA HIS A 4 15.25 -10.35 -2.51
C HIS A 4 13.90 -10.88 -3.03
N MET A 5 13.53 -12.07 -2.56
CA MET A 5 12.34 -12.81 -3.00
C MET A 5 11.37 -13.15 -1.87
N SER A 6 11.75 -12.89 -0.61
CA SER A 6 10.96 -13.25 0.57
C SER A 6 9.55 -12.64 0.55
N GLY A 7 9.41 -11.41 0.06
CA GLY A 7 8.12 -10.73 -0.11
C GLY A 7 7.33 -11.10 -1.38
N THR A 8 7.89 -11.95 -2.26
CA THR A 8 7.28 -12.32 -3.55
C THR A 8 7.18 -13.84 -3.74
N SER A 9 6.93 -14.58 -2.64
CA SER A 9 6.44 -15.96 -2.73
C SER A 9 5.07 -16.00 -3.43
N LEU A 10 4.71 -17.10 -4.08
CA LEU A 10 3.44 -17.21 -4.83
C LEU A 10 2.21 -16.85 -3.98
N ASP A 11 2.20 -17.22 -2.70
CA ASP A 11 1.13 -16.86 -1.75
C ASP A 11 1.10 -15.35 -1.45
N ALA A 12 2.26 -14.69 -1.38
CA ALA A 12 2.35 -13.24 -1.22
C ALA A 12 1.90 -12.51 -2.49
N GLN A 13 2.27 -13.03 -3.67
CA GLN A 13 1.91 -12.43 -4.96
C GLN A 13 0.40 -12.32 -5.14
N LYS A 14 -0.34 -13.39 -4.82
CA LYS A 14 -1.80 -13.38 -4.87
C LYS A 14 -2.38 -12.22 -4.03
N ARG A 15 -1.90 -12.07 -2.79
CA ARG A 15 -2.43 -11.07 -1.85
C ARG A 15 -2.12 -9.64 -2.28
N TYR A 16 -0.88 -9.33 -2.67
CA TYR A 16 -0.55 -7.96 -3.05
C TYR A 16 -1.15 -7.59 -4.43
N ALA A 17 -1.37 -8.56 -5.33
CA ALA A 17 -2.06 -8.32 -6.59
C ALA A 17 -3.52 -7.90 -6.37
N ASP A 18 -4.23 -8.61 -5.49
CA ASP A 18 -5.59 -8.24 -5.08
C ASP A 18 -5.62 -6.87 -4.38
N GLY A 19 -4.62 -6.57 -3.54
CA GLY A 19 -4.46 -5.27 -2.89
C GLY A 19 -4.28 -4.11 -3.87
N VAL A 20 -3.39 -4.26 -4.87
CA VAL A 20 -3.20 -3.26 -5.93
C VAL A 20 -4.50 -3.01 -6.69
N LYS A 21 -5.23 -4.08 -7.05
CA LYS A 21 -6.52 -3.96 -7.72
C LYS A 21 -7.53 -3.16 -6.89
N SER A 22 -7.57 -3.38 -5.57
CA SER A 22 -8.45 -2.62 -4.66
C SER A 22 -8.10 -1.12 -4.64
N ILE A 23 -6.81 -0.78 -4.51
CA ILE A 23 -6.35 0.62 -4.48
C ILE A 23 -6.67 1.33 -5.80
N LEU A 24 -6.44 0.66 -6.93
CA LEU A 24 -6.78 1.19 -8.24
C LEU A 24 -8.30 1.37 -8.40
N ALA A 25 -9.12 0.45 -7.89
CA ALA A 25 -10.58 0.61 -7.93
C ALA A 25 -11.04 1.84 -7.14
N SER A 26 -10.46 2.10 -5.96
CA SER A 26 -10.74 3.31 -5.18
C SER A 26 -10.39 4.59 -5.94
N TYR A 27 -9.24 4.62 -6.62
CA TYR A 27 -8.84 5.78 -7.42
C TYR A 27 -9.70 5.96 -8.68
N LEU A 28 -9.83 4.91 -9.50
CA LEU A 28 -10.51 4.96 -10.80
C LEU A 28 -12.02 5.15 -10.68
N SER A 29 -12.64 4.74 -9.56
CA SER A 29 -14.05 5.05 -9.28
C SER A 29 -14.28 6.49 -8.84
N GLY A 30 -13.22 7.26 -8.56
CA GLY A 30 -13.29 8.62 -8.01
C GLY A 30 -13.70 8.69 -6.54
N LYS A 31 -13.98 7.55 -5.89
CA LYS A 31 -14.35 7.49 -4.47
C LYS A 31 -13.20 7.87 -3.54
N HIS A 32 -11.97 7.54 -3.94
CA HIS A 32 -10.76 7.73 -3.13
C HIS A 32 -10.89 7.10 -1.72
N ASP A 33 -11.64 6.00 -1.62
CA ASP A 33 -11.95 5.26 -0.39
C ASP A 33 -10.86 4.26 -0.01
N TYR A 34 -9.61 4.72 -0.01
CA TYR A 34 -8.45 3.90 0.37
C TYR A 34 -8.56 3.43 1.83
N ARG A 35 -8.00 2.25 2.12
CA ARG A 35 -7.76 1.84 3.50
C ARG A 35 -6.71 2.78 4.12
N PRO A 36 -6.95 3.38 5.30
CA PRO A 36 -6.00 4.31 5.92
C PRO A 36 -4.59 3.74 6.09
N GLU A 37 -4.48 2.45 6.39
CA GLU A 37 -3.21 1.74 6.58
C GLU A 37 -2.40 1.52 5.29
N ASP A 38 -3.03 1.64 4.10
CA ASP A 38 -2.33 1.57 2.82
C ASP A 38 -1.68 2.91 2.42
N LEU A 39 -2.10 4.01 3.07
CA LEU A 39 -1.61 5.34 2.75
C LEU A 39 -0.29 5.64 3.49
N ILE A 40 0.75 5.94 2.71
CA ILE A 40 2.05 6.38 3.23
C ILE A 40 2.11 7.91 3.28
N VAL A 41 1.75 8.55 2.16
CA VAL A 41 1.52 9.99 2.02
C VAL A 41 0.20 10.20 1.31
N HIS A 42 -0.51 11.28 1.62
CA HIS A 42 -1.75 11.63 0.97
C HIS A 42 -1.99 13.14 1.08
N GLN A 43 -2.44 13.77 -0.01
CA GLN A 43 -2.80 15.19 -0.05
C GLN A 43 -1.72 16.17 0.48
N GLY A 44 -0.44 15.84 0.28
CA GLY A 44 0.68 16.70 0.69
C GLY A 44 1.25 16.38 2.07
N ASP A 45 0.60 15.50 2.85
CA ASP A 45 1.03 15.13 4.19
C ASP A 45 1.36 13.64 4.29
N TYR A 46 2.15 13.28 5.31
CA TYR A 46 2.32 11.88 5.66
C TYR A 46 1.02 11.30 6.26
N ALA A 47 0.60 10.12 5.81
CA ALA A 47 -0.60 9.45 6.30
C ALA A 47 -0.29 8.36 7.35
N THR A 48 0.98 7.99 7.54
CA THR A 48 1.42 6.94 8.48
C THR A 48 2.36 7.42 9.57
N LYS A 49 2.21 6.90 10.80
CA LYS A 49 3.13 7.16 11.92
C LYS A 49 4.41 6.31 11.88
N ALA A 50 4.48 5.33 10.98
CA ALA A 50 5.57 4.36 10.95
C ALA A 50 6.89 4.92 10.37
N TYR A 51 6.84 6.05 9.66
CA TYR A 51 7.98 6.63 8.94
C TYR A 51 8.58 7.83 9.69
N GLY A 52 8.98 7.60 10.94
CA GLY A 52 9.65 8.58 11.79
C GLY A 52 8.72 9.43 12.66
N LYS A 53 9.28 10.01 13.73
CA LYS A 53 8.57 10.95 14.60
C LYS A 53 8.43 12.28 13.87
N ARG A 54 7.19 12.75 13.73
CA ARG A 54 6.91 14.09 13.22
C ARG A 54 6.99 15.07 14.39
N GLY A 55 7.74 16.16 14.19
CA GLY A 55 7.94 17.22 15.18
C GLY A 55 6.70 18.05 15.42
#